data_AF-A0AAV0JIZ2-F1
#
_entry.id   AF-A0AAV0JIZ2-F1
#
_cell.length_a   1.000
_cell.length_b   1.000
_cell.length_c   1.000
_cell.angle_alpha   90.00
_cell.angle_beta   90.00
_cell.angle_gamma   90.00
#
_symmetry.space_group_name_H-M   'P 1'
#
loop_
_entity.id
_entity.type
_entity.pdbx_description
1 polymer ?
#
loop_
_entity_poly.entity_id
_entity_poly.type
_entity_poly.pdbx_seq_one_letter_code
_entity_poly.pdbx_strand_id
1 'polypeptide(L)'
;MVFFPNGTTEAEFANILNRNRGAIALSGAAAVQKIGSGIGQMNIGESDGFYIFRISLPGVSGNDNSFSCVVDPTGMVEIHGVSTTGEQVVEKPPQVFFMETRNLCPPGPFSIKFRLPGPVLPDQLRSSFVDGMFEGIVRRNS
;
A
#
# COMPACT_ATOMS: atom_id res chain seq x y z
N MET A 1 -0.33 18.70 -3.98
CA MET A 1 1.08 18.29 -4.12
C MET A 1 1.72 19.11 -5.21
N VAL A 2 3.00 19.44 -5.05
CA VAL A 2 3.75 20.20 -6.05
C VAL A 2 5.05 19.47 -6.36
N PHE A 3 5.24 19.15 -7.64
CA PHE A 3 6.47 18.52 -8.13
C PHE A 3 7.48 19.60 -8.48
N PHE A 4 8.72 19.44 -8.01
CA PHE A 4 9.81 20.36 -8.28
C PHE A 4 10.83 19.71 -9.22
N PRO A 5 11.01 20.24 -10.45
CA PRO A 5 12.04 19.74 -11.34
C PRO A 5 13.44 20.01 -10.77
N ASN A 6 14.42 19.22 -11.23
CA ASN A 6 15.82 19.43 -10.89
C ASN A 6 16.23 20.87 -11.30
N GLY A 7 16.74 21.63 -10.33
CA GLY A 7 17.16 23.03 -10.51
C GLY A 7 16.25 24.08 -9.87
N THR A 8 15.17 23.69 -9.19
CA THR A 8 14.35 24.64 -8.39
C THR A 8 15.20 25.24 -7.27
N THR A 9 15.22 26.57 -7.14
CA THR A 9 15.93 27.25 -6.05
C THR A 9 15.18 27.17 -4.73
N GLU A 10 15.90 27.27 -3.60
CA GLU A 10 15.30 27.22 -2.25
C GLU A 10 14.28 28.35 -2.01
N ALA A 11 14.51 29.53 -2.61
CA ALA A 11 13.60 30.66 -2.53
C ALA A 11 12.28 30.44 -3.30
N GLU A 12 12.34 29.82 -4.48
CA GLU A 12 11.15 29.44 -5.25
C GLU A 12 10.36 28.34 -4.55
N PHE A 13 11.07 27.37 -3.98
CA PHE A 13 10.50 26.29 -3.19
C PHE A 13 9.73 26.81 -1.97
N ALA A 14 10.34 27.70 -1.18
CA ALA A 14 9.71 28.31 -0.02
C ALA A 14 8.49 29.17 -0.39
N ASN A 15 8.57 29.94 -1.49
CA ASN A 15 7.44 30.75 -1.97
C ASN A 15 6.24 29.90 -2.38
N ILE A 16 6.47 28.75 -3.02
CA ILE A 16 5.41 27.85 -3.48
C ILE A 16 4.74 27.14 -2.29
N LEU A 17 5.52 26.71 -1.30
CA LEU A 17 4.99 26.12 -0.06
C LEU A 17 4.18 27.13 0.76
N ASN A 18 4.69 28.35 0.92
CA ASN A 18 4.02 29.40 1.69
C ASN A 18 2.67 29.83 1.08
N ARG A 19 2.52 29.70 -0.24
CA ARG A 19 1.26 30.01 -0.95
C ARG A 19 0.23 28.87 -0.92
N ASN A 20 0.65 27.65 -0.62
CA ASN A 20 -0.22 26.47 -0.66
C ASN A 20 -0.16 25.72 0.68
N ARG A 21 -1.01 26.10 1.64
CA ARG A 21 -1.16 25.35 2.89
C ARG A 21 -1.56 23.89 2.60
N GLY A 22 -0.85 22.94 3.19
CA GLY A 22 -1.03 21.50 2.94
C GLY A 22 -0.30 20.95 1.71
N ALA A 23 0.47 21.77 0.98
CA ALA A 23 1.30 21.27 -0.11
C ALA A 23 2.49 20.44 0.41
N ILE A 24 2.57 19.18 0.00
CA ILE A 24 3.77 18.36 0.12
C ILE A 24 4.64 18.62 -1.10
N ALA A 25 5.91 18.95 -0.85
CA ALA A 25 6.94 19.11 -1.85
C ALA A 25 7.83 17.87 -1.90
N LEU A 26 8.04 17.33 -3.10
CA LEU A 26 8.86 16.14 -3.34
C LEU A 26 9.98 16.49 -4.32
N SER A 27 11.18 15.97 -4.07
CA SER A 27 12.37 16.17 -4.92
C SER A 27 13.17 14.88 -5.07
N GLY A 28 14.04 14.84 -6.10
CA GLY A 28 14.90 13.68 -6.37
C GLY A 28 14.12 12.39 -6.64
N ALA A 29 14.63 11.25 -6.17
CA ALA A 29 14.01 9.94 -6.38
C ALA A 29 12.61 9.80 -5.77
N ALA A 30 12.29 10.58 -4.73
CA ALA A 30 10.96 10.60 -4.12
C ALA A 30 9.89 11.23 -5.03
N ALA A 31 10.30 12.08 -6.00
CA ALA A 31 9.40 12.65 -6.99
C ALA A 31 8.99 11.65 -8.10
N VAL A 32 9.70 10.51 -8.20
CA VAL A 32 9.46 9.49 -9.23
C VAL A 32 8.46 8.42 -8.76
N GLN A 33 8.14 8.38 -7.46
CA GLN A 33 7.18 7.42 -6.93
C GLN A 33 5.75 7.69 -7.39
N LYS A 34 4.97 6.62 -7.51
CA LYS A 34 3.54 6.70 -7.80
C LYS A 34 2.84 7.41 -6.64
N ILE A 35 2.33 8.60 -6.91
CA ILE A 35 1.64 9.43 -5.93
C ILE A 35 0.21 8.91 -5.75
N GLY A 36 -0.16 8.58 -4.52
CA GLY A 36 -1.48 8.05 -4.17
C GLY A 36 -1.38 7.05 -3.03
N SER A 37 -2.45 6.30 -2.79
CA SER A 37 -2.48 5.26 -1.77
C SER A 37 -1.36 4.24 -2.00
N GLY A 38 -0.62 3.93 -0.94
CA GLY A 38 0.39 2.87 -0.93
C GLY A 38 -0.21 1.47 -1.02
N ILE A 39 -1.55 1.34 -0.94
CA ILE A 39 -2.26 0.06 -1.07
C ILE A 39 -1.89 -0.60 -2.41
N GLY A 40 -1.37 -1.83 -2.31
CA GLY A 40 -1.02 -2.64 -3.47
C GLY A 40 0.39 -2.40 -4.01
N GLN A 41 1.22 -1.59 -3.36
CA GLN A 41 2.67 -1.65 -3.62
C GLN A 41 3.19 -3.01 -3.18
N MET A 42 3.75 -3.77 -4.12
CA MET A 42 4.11 -5.15 -3.89
C MET A 42 5.52 -5.49 -4.38
N ASN A 43 6.16 -6.39 -3.66
CA ASN A 43 7.42 -7.02 -4.04
C ASN A 43 7.23 -8.53 -4.08
N ILE A 44 7.79 -9.20 -5.09
CA ILE A 44 7.85 -10.65 -5.17
C ILE A 44 9.33 -11.06 -5.15
N GLY A 45 9.66 -12.00 -4.28
CA GLY A 45 10.97 -12.62 -4.16
C GLY A 45 10.90 -14.13 -4.41
N GLU A 46 12.00 -14.67 -4.89
CA GLU A 46 12.25 -16.10 -5.06
C GLU A 46 13.30 -16.56 -4.03
N SER A 47 13.03 -17.68 -3.35
CA SER A 47 13.99 -18.42 -2.52
C SER A 47 13.94 -19.91 -2.85
N ASP A 48 14.95 -20.71 -2.51
CA ASP A 48 14.98 -22.16 -2.79
C ASP A 48 13.68 -22.86 -2.37
N GLY A 49 12.84 -23.21 -3.36
CA GLY A 49 11.56 -23.89 -3.17
C GLY A 49 10.36 -23.01 -2.78
N PHE A 50 10.50 -21.69 -2.61
CA PHE A 50 9.40 -20.80 -2.18
C PHE A 50 9.30 -19.52 -3.00
N TYR A 51 8.08 -18.99 -3.11
CA TYR A 51 7.83 -17.60 -3.45
C TYR A 51 7.46 -16.83 -2.19
N ILE A 52 8.00 -15.61 -2.07
CA ILE A 52 7.66 -14.67 -1.01
C ILE A 52 7.08 -13.44 -1.69
N PHE A 53 5.95 -12.94 -1.21
CA PHE A 53 5.41 -11.67 -1.66
C PHE A 53 5.04 -10.79 -0.47
N ARG A 54 5.33 -9.50 -0.59
CA ARG A 54 5.06 -8.48 0.42
C ARG A 54 4.25 -7.37 -0.19
N ILE A 55 3.17 -6.97 0.48
CA ILE A 55 2.22 -5.98 -0.03
C ILE A 55 1.94 -4.95 1.05
N SER A 56 2.17 -3.68 0.72
CA SER A 56 1.77 -2.57 1.58
C SER A 56 0.26 -2.38 1.47
N LEU A 57 -0.42 -2.48 2.61
CA LEU A 57 -1.87 -2.33 2.80
C LEU A 57 -2.16 -1.42 4.01
N PRO A 58 -1.65 -0.17 4.00
CA PRO A 58 -1.86 0.74 5.12
C PRO A 58 -3.35 1.05 5.28
N GLY A 59 -3.83 0.98 6.52
CA GLY A 59 -5.22 1.33 6.83
C GLY A 59 -6.28 0.29 6.49
N VAL A 60 -5.85 -0.93 6.16
CA VAL A 60 -6.74 -2.09 5.97
C VAL A 60 -7.06 -2.72 7.33
N SER A 61 -8.32 -3.12 7.52
CA SER A 61 -8.71 -3.86 8.72
C SER A 61 -8.08 -5.25 8.71
N GLY A 62 -7.32 -5.57 9.76
CA GLY A 62 -6.76 -6.91 9.97
C GLY A 62 -7.74 -7.90 10.59
N ASN A 63 -9.03 -7.58 10.67
CA ASN A 63 -10.02 -8.51 11.19
C ASN A 63 -10.24 -9.65 10.18
N ASP A 64 -10.26 -10.89 10.67
CA ASP A 64 -10.38 -12.11 9.86
C ASP A 64 -11.63 -12.15 8.98
N ASN A 65 -12.71 -11.46 9.36
CA ASN A 65 -13.95 -11.41 8.57
C ASN A 65 -13.88 -10.45 7.37
N SER A 66 -12.91 -9.53 7.35
CA SER A 66 -12.83 -8.46 6.35
C SER A 66 -11.63 -8.58 5.42
N PHE A 67 -10.70 -9.49 5.71
CA PHE A 67 -9.48 -9.68 4.96
C PHE A 67 -9.31 -11.15 4.56
N SER A 68 -9.01 -11.40 3.29
CA SER A 68 -8.73 -12.75 2.80
C SER A 68 -7.66 -12.74 1.72
N CYS A 69 -6.89 -13.83 1.66
CA CYS A 69 -5.90 -14.08 0.62
C CYS A 69 -6.08 -15.52 0.13
N VAL A 70 -6.28 -15.66 -1.17
CA VAL A 70 -6.40 -16.95 -1.84
C VAL A 70 -5.28 -17.07 -2.86
N VAL A 71 -4.64 -18.24 -2.90
CA VAL A 71 -3.70 -18.60 -3.95
C VAL A 71 -4.19 -19.85 -4.66
N ASP A 72 -4.17 -19.85 -5.99
CA ASP A 72 -4.50 -21.03 -6.78
C ASP A 72 -3.23 -21.81 -7.20
N PRO A 73 -3.37 -23.06 -7.68
CA PRO A 73 -2.21 -23.86 -8.10
C PRO A 73 -1.41 -23.26 -9.27
N THR A 74 -1.99 -22.34 -10.05
CA THR A 74 -1.29 -21.66 -11.17
C THR A 74 -0.37 -20.54 -10.68
N GLY A 75 -0.41 -20.23 -9.37
CA GLY A 75 0.31 -19.09 -8.79
C GLY A 75 -0.49 -17.79 -8.87
N MET A 76 -1.80 -17.83 -9.16
CA MET A 76 -2.64 -16.64 -9.09
C MET A 76 -2.96 -16.33 -7.63
N VAL A 77 -2.64 -15.11 -7.21
CA VAL A 77 -2.95 -14.61 -5.86
C VAL A 77 -4.06 -13.58 -5.98
N GLU A 78 -5.08 -13.71 -5.13
CA GLU A 78 -6.20 -12.79 -5.02
C GLU A 78 -6.40 -12.43 -3.55
N ILE A 79 -6.39 -11.13 -3.27
CA ILE A 79 -6.56 -10.57 -1.92
C ILE A 79 -7.80 -9.71 -1.93
N HIS A 80 -8.65 -9.90 -0.92
CA HIS A 80 -9.78 -9.04 -0.64
C HIS A 80 -9.60 -8.41 0.73
N GLY A 81 -10.01 -7.16 0.86
CA GLY A 81 -9.91 -6.44 2.12
C GLY A 81 -10.89 -5.28 2.20
N VAL A 82 -10.96 -4.67 3.39
CA VAL A 82 -11.66 -3.40 3.60
C VAL A 82 -10.66 -2.38 4.16
N SER A 83 -10.49 -1.26 3.45
CA SER A 83 -9.81 -0.09 4.00
C SER A 83 -10.74 0.61 4.99
N THR A 84 -10.26 0.92 6.19
CA THR A 84 -11.01 1.63 7.24
C THR A 84 -10.52 3.07 7.44
N THR A 85 -9.47 3.46 6.72
CA THR A 85 -8.85 4.79 6.84
C THR A 85 -8.97 5.56 5.53
N GLY A 86 -8.62 6.85 5.56
CA GLY A 86 -8.71 7.74 4.39
C GLY A 86 -9.93 8.64 4.37
N GLU A 87 -10.73 8.63 5.44
CA GLU A 87 -11.70 9.70 5.70
C GLU A 87 -11.01 11.05 5.87
N GLN A 88 -11.70 12.11 5.44
CA GLN A 88 -11.22 13.48 5.64
C GLN A 88 -11.26 13.89 7.11
N VAL A 89 -12.23 13.36 7.85
CA VAL A 89 -12.52 13.72 9.23
C VAL A 89 -12.39 12.46 10.08
N VAL A 90 -11.59 12.53 11.13
CA VAL A 90 -11.45 11.44 12.10
C VAL A 90 -12.04 11.92 13.43
N GLU A 91 -13.11 11.27 13.85
CA GLU A 91 -13.77 11.54 15.13
C GLU A 91 -13.21 10.62 16.20
N LYS A 92 -12.54 11.19 17.21
CA LYS A 92 -12.08 10.48 18.39
C LYS A 92 -12.57 11.25 19.62
N PRO A 93 -13.81 10.97 20.09
CA PRO A 93 -14.47 11.79 21.10
C PRO A 93 -13.58 12.06 22.33
N PRO A 94 -13.51 13.32 22.81
CA PRO A 94 -14.26 14.51 22.35
C PRO A 94 -13.58 15.30 21.21
N GLN A 95 -12.55 14.75 20.57
CA GLN A 95 -11.72 15.46 19.58
C GLN A 95 -12.14 15.09 18.15
N VAL A 96 -12.07 16.08 17.25
CA VAL A 96 -12.28 15.90 15.82
C VAL A 96 -11.02 16.37 15.10
N PHE A 97 -10.48 15.51 14.23
CA PHE A 97 -9.26 15.78 13.48
C PHE A 97 -9.60 15.92 11.99
N PHE A 98 -9.09 16.97 11.35
CA PHE A 98 -9.17 17.16 9.91
C PHE A 98 -7.84 16.77 9.26
N MET A 99 -7.88 15.83 8.33
CA MET A 99 -6.69 15.38 7.62
C MET A 99 -6.24 16.46 6.62
N GLU A 100 -5.08 17.07 6.86
CA GLU A 100 -4.46 18.08 5.99
C GLU A 100 -4.05 17.50 4.61
N THR A 101 -3.72 16.20 4.56
CA THR A 101 -3.29 15.52 3.33
C THR A 101 -4.01 14.19 3.16
N ARG A 102 -4.63 13.96 1.99
CA ARG A 102 -5.35 12.72 1.66
C ARG A 102 -4.51 11.79 0.79
N ASN A 103 -3.51 11.16 1.40
CA ASN A 103 -2.63 10.20 0.71
C ASN A 103 -3.10 8.74 0.83
N LEU A 104 -4.23 8.49 1.50
CA LEU A 104 -4.82 7.17 1.71
C LEU A 104 -6.02 6.96 0.76
N CYS A 105 -6.27 5.71 0.37
CA CYS A 105 -7.52 5.35 -0.33
C CYS A 105 -8.72 5.70 0.56
N PRO A 106 -9.87 6.10 -0.02
CA PRO A 106 -11.10 6.19 0.76
C PRO A 106 -11.45 4.82 1.38
N PRO A 107 -12.19 4.80 2.51
CA PRO A 107 -12.63 3.54 3.09
C PRO A 107 -13.52 2.75 2.14
N GLY A 108 -13.50 1.43 2.30
CA GLY A 108 -14.35 0.53 1.55
C GLY A 108 -13.62 -0.73 1.06
N PRO A 109 -14.36 -1.61 0.35
CA PRO A 109 -13.82 -2.85 -0.18
C PRO A 109 -12.75 -2.60 -1.24
N PHE A 110 -11.70 -3.42 -1.25
CA PHE A 110 -10.72 -3.46 -2.31
C PHE A 110 -10.38 -4.91 -2.68
N SER A 111 -9.81 -5.08 -3.88
CA SER A 111 -9.18 -6.33 -4.29
C SER A 111 -7.84 -6.08 -4.96
N ILE A 112 -6.91 -7.01 -4.77
CA ILE A 112 -5.59 -7.02 -5.42
C ILE A 112 -5.41 -8.39 -6.05
N LYS A 113 -4.93 -8.40 -7.29
CA LYS A 113 -4.82 -9.62 -8.08
C LYS A 113 -3.52 -9.62 -8.88
N PHE A 114 -2.69 -10.63 -8.68
CA PHE A 114 -1.38 -10.75 -9.34
C PHE A 114 -1.00 -12.22 -9.51
N ARG A 115 0.03 -12.47 -10.32
CA ARG A 115 0.52 -13.82 -10.62
C ARG A 115 1.96 -13.99 -10.20
N LEU A 116 2.24 -15.08 -9.48
CA LEU A 116 3.59 -15.53 -9.15
C LEU A 116 4.29 -16.10 -10.39
N PRO A 117 5.64 -16.17 -10.41
CA PRO A 117 6.40 -16.62 -11.58
C PRO A 117 6.06 -18.03 -12.09
N GLY A 118 5.47 -18.88 -11.25
CA GLY A 118 5.07 -20.23 -11.65
C GLY A 118 4.12 -20.92 -10.66
N PRO A 119 3.83 -22.21 -10.89
CA PRO A 119 2.91 -23.01 -10.08
C PRO A 119 3.34 -23.13 -8.62
N VAL A 120 2.36 -23.34 -7.75
CA VAL A 120 2.55 -23.41 -6.30
C VAL A 120 1.72 -24.52 -5.67
N LEU A 121 2.00 -24.80 -4.39
CA LEU A 121 1.22 -25.68 -3.52
C LEU A 121 0.39 -24.82 -2.55
N PRO A 122 -0.90 -24.55 -2.84
CA PRO A 122 -1.72 -23.62 -2.05
C PRO A 122 -1.89 -24.02 -0.58
N ASP A 123 -1.90 -25.31 -0.31
CA ASP A 123 -1.96 -25.91 1.04
C ASP A 123 -0.73 -25.56 1.90
N GLN A 124 0.37 -25.11 1.27
CA GLN A 124 1.60 -24.71 1.93
C GLN A 124 1.80 -23.18 1.93
N LEU A 125 0.71 -22.42 1.77
CA LEU A 125 0.72 -20.98 2.01
C LEU A 125 0.81 -20.68 3.52
N ARG A 126 1.77 -19.84 3.89
CA ARG A 126 1.85 -19.19 5.19
C ARG A 126 1.74 -17.70 4.98
N SER A 127 0.87 -17.04 5.75
CA SER A 127 0.67 -15.60 5.62
C SER A 127 0.63 -14.91 6.97
N SER A 128 1.06 -13.66 6.99
CA SER A 128 0.92 -12.77 8.14
C SER A 128 0.51 -11.38 7.69
N PHE A 129 -0.29 -10.70 8.51
CA PHE A 129 -0.64 -9.30 8.31
C PHE A 129 -0.31 -8.52 9.57
N VAL A 130 0.71 -7.66 9.49
CA VAL A 130 1.22 -6.91 10.63
C VAL A 130 1.47 -5.46 10.20
N ASP A 131 0.93 -4.51 10.97
CA ASP A 131 1.15 -3.07 10.79
C ASP A 131 0.95 -2.55 9.35
N GLY A 132 -0.08 -3.05 8.67
CA GLY A 132 -0.38 -2.64 7.29
C GLY A 132 0.57 -3.23 6.25
N MET A 133 1.31 -4.28 6.57
CA MET A 133 2.12 -5.07 5.64
C MET A 133 1.61 -6.51 5.62
N PHE A 134 1.21 -6.98 4.45
CA PHE A 134 0.87 -8.38 4.23
C PHE A 134 2.05 -9.12 3.64
N GLU A 135 2.44 -10.23 4.27
CA GLU A 135 3.48 -11.13 3.77
C GLU A 135 2.87 -12.51 3.52
N GLY A 136 3.07 -13.03 2.31
CA GLY A 136 2.73 -14.41 1.95
C GLY A 136 3.96 -15.18 1.50
N ILE A 137 4.12 -16.39 2.03
CA ILE A 137 5.17 -17.34 1.69
C ILE A 137 4.49 -18.61 1.22
N VAL A 138 4.72 -19.02 -0.02
CA VAL A 138 4.09 -20.21 -0.60
C VAL A 138 5.13 -21.10 -1.26
N ARG A 139 4.98 -22.41 -1.09
CA ARG A 139 5.89 -23.39 -1.71
C ARG A 139 5.64 -23.46 -3.21
N ARG A 140 6.72 -23.53 -3.97
CA ARG A 140 6.67 -23.75 -5.42
C ARG A 140 6.30 -25.20 -5.72
N ASN A 141 5.53 -25.39 -6.78
CA ASN A 141 5.26 -26.69 -7.35
C ASN A 141 6.17 -26.87 -8.56
N SER A 142 7.43 -27.22 -8.28
CA SER A 142 8.52 -27.45 -9.25
C SER A 142 8.64 -28.91 -9.61
#